data_AF-A0A832RCA5-F1
#
_entry.id   AF-A0A832RCA5-F1
#
_cell.length_a   1.000
_cell.length_b   1.000
_cell.length_c   1.000
_cell.angle_alpha   90.00
_cell.angle_beta   90.00
_cell.angle_gamma   90.00
#
_symmetry.space_group_name_H-M   'P 1'
#
loop_
_entity.id
_entity.type
_entity.pdbx_description
1 polymer ?
#
loop_
_entity_poly.entity_id
_entity_poly.type
_entity_poly.pdbx_seq_one_letter_code
_entity_poly.pdbx_strand_id
1 'polypeptide(L)'
;KKGIKIAKVELKVGWGTFAPVREEDIEDHEIHEEEISLSQTSAGIINETIKNRGDVWAFGTTVTRLLESCATEDGFVNAYDGKTNLFVYPGYEWRIVNHLVTNFHMPDSSLILLVSSFAGKELIKKAYDEALKNEYMFLSYGDSMLII
;
A
#
# COMPACT_ATOMS: atom_id res chain seq x y z
N LYS A 1 20.11 -4.76 17.47
CA LYS A 1 18.83 -4.77 16.71
C LYS A 1 17.78 -4.00 17.52
N LYS A 2 17.05 -3.04 16.94
CA LYS A 2 16.14 -2.11 17.65
C LYS A 2 14.73 -2.67 17.98
N GLY A 3 14.57 -3.99 18.15
CA GLY A 3 13.29 -4.59 18.59
C GLY A 3 12.16 -4.69 17.57
N ILE A 4 12.40 -4.39 16.29
CA ILE A 4 11.37 -4.45 15.23
C ILE A 4 11.07 -5.91 14.85
N LYS A 5 9.79 -6.24 14.69
CA LYS A 5 9.30 -7.53 14.16
C LYS A 5 9.14 -7.42 12.64
N ILE A 6 9.44 -8.51 11.92
CA ILE A 6 9.31 -8.56 10.47
C ILE A 6 8.33 -9.68 10.12
N ALA A 7 7.21 -9.31 9.51
CA ALA A 7 6.27 -10.25 8.90
C ALA A 7 6.53 -10.28 7.39
N LYS A 8 6.71 -11.47 6.82
CA LYS A 8 6.85 -11.64 5.36
C LYS A 8 5.49 -11.92 4.75
N VAL A 9 5.24 -11.34 3.60
CA VAL A 9 4.04 -11.57 2.79
C VAL A 9 4.46 -12.02 1.40
N GLU A 10 3.60 -12.77 0.73
CA GLU A 10 3.88 -13.27 -0.61
C GLU A 10 2.84 -12.75 -1.59
N LEU A 11 3.31 -12.34 -2.76
CA LEU A 11 2.49 -11.83 -3.84
C LEU A 11 2.99 -12.41 -5.15
N LYS A 12 2.07 -12.87 -6.00
CA LYS A 12 2.38 -13.18 -7.40
C LYS A 12 1.78 -12.08 -8.25
N VAL A 13 2.68 -11.23 -8.73
CA VAL A 13 2.33 -10.02 -9.46
C VAL A 13 2.22 -10.34 -10.94
N GLY A 14 1.07 -10.06 -11.55
CA GLY A 14 0.86 -10.14 -12.99
C GLY A 14 1.25 -8.84 -13.71
N TRP A 15 1.18 -8.82 -15.03
CA TRP A 15 1.48 -7.63 -15.85
C TRP A 15 0.56 -6.43 -15.57
N GLY A 16 -0.61 -6.66 -14.97
CA GLY A 16 -1.66 -5.66 -14.77
C GLY A 16 -1.38 -4.58 -13.73
N THR A 17 -0.46 -4.81 -12.79
CA THR A 17 -0.19 -3.87 -11.68
C THR A 17 0.33 -2.50 -12.13
N PHE A 18 0.86 -2.41 -13.36
CA PHE A 18 1.40 -1.19 -13.93
C PHE A 18 0.49 -0.56 -15.00
N ALA A 19 -0.73 -1.08 -15.16
CA ALA A 19 -1.66 -0.53 -16.14
C ALA A 19 -2.06 0.92 -15.77
N PRO A 20 -2.09 1.85 -16.74
CA PRO A 20 -2.58 3.21 -16.50
C PRO A 20 -4.08 3.21 -16.23
N VAL A 21 -4.55 4.12 -15.38
CA VAL A 21 -5.99 4.41 -15.22
C VAL A 21 -6.42 5.20 -16.44
N ARG A 22 -7.49 4.77 -17.13
CA ARG A 22 -7.92 5.35 -18.43
C ARG A 22 -9.38 5.81 -18.41
N GLU A 23 -10.10 5.54 -17.34
CA GLU A 23 -11.51 5.80 -17.16
C GLU A 23 -11.74 7.26 -16.77
N GLU A 24 -12.86 7.84 -17.23
CA GLU A 24 -13.25 9.21 -16.86
C GLU A 24 -13.69 9.29 -15.39
N ASP A 25 -14.41 8.26 -14.92
CA ASP A 25 -14.79 8.08 -13.52
C ASP A 25 -13.89 7.02 -12.85
N ILE A 26 -13.20 7.42 -11.77
CA ILE A 26 -12.24 6.56 -11.04
C ILE A 26 -12.94 5.32 -10.46
N GLU A 27 -14.21 5.44 -10.08
CA GLU A 27 -15.01 4.34 -9.52
C GLU A 27 -15.25 3.20 -10.53
N ASP A 28 -15.16 3.49 -11.83
CA ASP A 28 -15.33 2.51 -12.90
C ASP A 28 -14.02 1.77 -13.23
N HIS A 29 -12.89 2.13 -12.61
CA HIS A 29 -11.61 1.51 -12.88
C HIS A 29 -11.52 0.09 -12.28
N GLU A 30 -11.50 -0.93 -13.13
CA GLU A 30 -11.21 -2.31 -12.72
C GLU A 30 -9.71 -2.55 -12.58
N ILE A 31 -9.24 -2.65 -11.34
CA ILE A 31 -7.85 -3.05 -11.09
C ILE A 31 -7.68 -4.56 -11.34
N HIS A 32 -6.54 -4.91 -11.94
CA HIS A 32 -6.20 -6.32 -12.14
C HIS A 32 -6.08 -7.09 -10.82
N GLU A 33 -6.63 -8.30 -10.81
CA GLU A 33 -6.50 -9.24 -9.70
C GLU A 33 -5.03 -9.65 -9.50
N GLU A 34 -4.58 -9.64 -8.25
CA GLU A 34 -3.27 -10.16 -7.83
C GLU A 34 -3.46 -11.34 -6.89
N GLU A 35 -2.62 -12.37 -7.03
CA GLU A 35 -2.59 -13.46 -6.05
C GLU A 35 -1.76 -13.04 -4.84
N ILE A 36 -2.36 -13.15 -3.66
CA ILE A 36 -1.77 -12.75 -2.38
C ILE A 36 -1.81 -13.92 -1.40
N SER A 37 -0.77 -14.03 -0.58
CA SER A 37 -0.72 -14.99 0.52
C SER A 37 -0.14 -14.36 1.77
N LEU A 38 -0.92 -14.44 2.85
CA LEU A 38 -0.55 -14.06 4.21
C LEU A 38 -0.59 -15.30 5.09
N SER A 39 0.59 -15.79 5.49
CA SER A 39 0.68 -16.96 6.37
C SER A 39 0.10 -16.70 7.76
N GLN A 40 -0.36 -17.77 8.44
CA GLN A 40 -0.78 -17.72 9.85
C GLN A 40 0.30 -17.12 10.77
N THR A 41 1.57 -17.45 10.53
CA THR A 41 2.69 -16.89 11.29
C THR A 41 2.79 -15.38 11.12
N SER A 42 2.70 -14.88 9.88
CA SER A 42 2.77 -13.45 9.58
C SER A 42 1.57 -12.69 10.13
N ALA A 43 0.36 -13.24 9.97
CA ALA A 43 -0.86 -12.69 10.55
C ALA A 43 -0.75 -12.61 12.09
N GLY A 44 -0.21 -13.65 12.74
CA GLY A 44 0.05 -13.65 14.17
C GLY A 44 0.99 -12.54 14.63
N ILE A 45 2.10 -12.30 13.90
CA ILE A 45 3.05 -11.22 14.19
C ILE A 45 2.37 -9.84 14.10
N ILE A 46 1.58 -9.63 13.04
CA ILE A 46 0.86 -8.36 12.81
C ILE A 46 -0.18 -8.15 13.91
N ASN A 47 -1.03 -9.14 14.17
CA ASN A 47 -2.07 -9.05 15.19
C ASN A 47 -1.51 -8.86 16.60
N GLU A 48 -0.39 -9.50 16.93
CA GLU A 48 0.29 -9.26 18.21
C GLU A 48 0.82 -7.82 18.30
N THR A 49 1.30 -7.26 17.19
CA THR A 49 1.76 -5.87 17.12
C THR A 49 0.58 -4.91 17.36
N ILE A 50 -0.55 -5.13 16.68
CA ILE A 50 -1.79 -4.35 16.86
C ILE A 50 -2.32 -4.46 18.29
N LYS A 51 -2.39 -5.67 18.86
CA LYS A 51 -2.81 -5.89 20.27
C LYS A 51 -1.96 -5.11 21.26
N ASN A 52 -0.68 -4.98 20.98
CA ASN A 52 0.26 -4.22 21.80
C ASN A 52 0.29 -2.72 21.47
N ARG A 53 -0.65 -2.23 20.64
CA ARG A 53 -0.73 -0.83 20.18
C ARG A 53 0.54 -0.36 19.46
N GLY A 54 1.21 -1.29 18.78
CA GLY A 54 2.33 -0.98 17.90
C GLY A 54 1.84 -0.68 16.48
N ASP A 55 2.65 0.06 15.75
CA ASP A 55 2.34 0.44 14.38
C ASP A 55 2.73 -0.65 13.36
N VAL A 56 1.93 -0.79 12.31
CA VAL A 56 2.21 -1.63 11.15
C VAL A 56 2.77 -0.77 10.02
N TRP A 57 3.97 -1.12 9.58
CA TRP A 57 4.68 -0.43 8.49
C TRP A 57 4.60 -1.30 7.22
N ALA A 58 3.99 -0.78 6.17
CA ALA A 58 3.95 -1.45 4.87
C ALA A 58 5.12 -0.99 3.99
N PHE A 59 5.86 -1.94 3.45
CA PHE A 59 6.95 -1.70 2.51
C PHE A 59 6.48 -2.06 1.10
N GLY A 60 5.90 -1.08 0.42
CA GLY A 60 5.35 -1.19 -0.93
C GLY A 60 3.81 -1.11 -0.96
N THR A 61 3.29 -0.52 -2.04
CA THR A 61 1.84 -0.40 -2.28
C THR A 61 1.15 -1.75 -2.48
N THR A 62 1.84 -2.74 -3.05
CA THR A 62 1.28 -4.10 -3.20
C THR A 62 1.15 -4.81 -1.85
N VAL A 63 2.15 -4.65 -0.97
CA VAL A 63 2.07 -5.12 0.44
C VAL A 63 0.92 -4.44 1.16
N THR A 64 0.73 -3.14 0.92
CA THR A 64 -0.37 -2.36 1.47
C THR A 64 -1.73 -2.94 1.07
N ARG A 65 -1.95 -3.17 -0.24
CA ARG A 65 -3.18 -3.80 -0.73
C ARG A 65 -3.42 -5.17 -0.13
N LEU A 66 -2.37 -6.00 -0.01
CA LEU A 66 -2.48 -7.32 0.61
C LEU A 66 -2.95 -7.22 2.07
N LEU A 67 -2.33 -6.36 2.88
CA LEU A 67 -2.66 -6.21 4.29
C LEU A 67 -4.10 -5.70 4.48
N GLU A 68 -4.48 -4.68 3.72
CA GLU A 68 -5.83 -4.12 3.78
C GLU A 68 -6.90 -5.09 3.22
N SER A 69 -6.53 -5.97 2.28
CA SER A 69 -7.42 -7.04 1.81
C SER A 69 -7.63 -8.15 2.83
N CYS A 70 -6.64 -8.38 3.70
CA CYS A 70 -6.71 -9.36 4.78
C CYS A 70 -7.35 -8.78 6.05
N ALA A 71 -7.71 -7.49 6.05
CA ALA A 71 -8.21 -6.78 7.20
C ALA A 71 -9.60 -7.26 7.62
N THR A 72 -9.80 -7.44 8.92
CA THR A 72 -11.07 -7.74 9.54
C THR A 72 -11.74 -6.46 10.03
N GLU A 73 -13.06 -6.51 10.29
CA GLU A 73 -13.82 -5.36 10.78
C GLU A 73 -13.36 -4.88 12.18
N ASP A 74 -12.76 -5.78 12.97
CA ASP A 74 -12.23 -5.49 14.30
C ASP A 74 -10.77 -4.98 14.29
N GLY A 75 -10.23 -4.65 13.12
CA GLY A 75 -8.89 -4.03 13.00
C GLY A 75 -7.72 -5.00 13.14
N PHE A 76 -7.92 -6.26 12.76
CA PHE A 76 -6.88 -7.30 12.70
C PHE A 76 -6.73 -7.83 11.28
N VAL A 77 -5.82 -8.78 11.07
CA VAL A 77 -5.69 -9.50 9.80
C VAL A 77 -5.96 -10.99 9.97
N ASN A 78 -6.59 -11.60 8.98
CA ASN A 78 -6.67 -13.06 8.86
C ASN A 78 -5.58 -13.59 7.94
N ALA A 79 -5.07 -14.79 8.23
CA ALA A 79 -4.31 -15.53 7.22
C ALA A 79 -5.19 -15.76 6.00
N TYR A 80 -4.61 -15.59 4.83
CA TYR A 80 -5.35 -15.58 3.58
C TYR A 80 -4.47 -16.12 2.46
N ASP A 81 -5.07 -16.90 1.56
CA ASP A 81 -4.44 -17.32 0.32
C ASP A 81 -5.51 -17.24 -0.77
N GLY A 82 -5.30 -16.35 -1.74
CA GLY A 82 -6.33 -16.06 -2.72
C GLY A 82 -5.98 -14.84 -3.56
N LYS A 83 -7.01 -14.15 -4.03
CA LYS A 83 -6.87 -13.01 -4.92
C LYS A 83 -7.34 -11.73 -4.25
N THR A 84 -6.74 -10.62 -4.64
CA THR A 84 -7.25 -9.28 -4.33
C THR A 84 -7.39 -8.45 -5.59
N ASN A 85 -8.52 -7.78 -5.70
CA ASN A 85 -8.78 -6.67 -6.60
C ASN A 85 -9.03 -5.37 -5.81
N LEU A 86 -8.50 -5.28 -4.58
CA LEU A 86 -8.67 -4.09 -3.75
C LEU A 86 -8.10 -2.88 -4.49
N PHE A 87 -8.96 -1.93 -4.80
CA PHE A 87 -8.61 -0.65 -5.39
C PHE A 87 -8.71 0.44 -4.32
N VAL A 88 -7.58 1.11 -4.06
CA VAL A 88 -7.47 2.12 -3.00
C VAL A 88 -7.35 3.50 -3.62
N TYR A 89 -8.31 4.37 -3.31
CA TYR A 89 -8.39 5.74 -3.80
C TYR A 89 -8.87 6.68 -2.68
N PRO A 90 -8.79 8.01 -2.83
CA PRO A 90 -9.16 8.95 -1.77
C PRO A 90 -10.57 8.71 -1.22
N GLY A 91 -10.69 8.66 0.12
CA GLY A 91 -11.92 8.27 0.81
C GLY A 91 -11.89 6.85 1.39
N TYR A 92 -10.85 6.06 1.05
CA TYR A 92 -10.63 4.74 1.64
C TYR A 92 -10.39 4.81 3.16
N GLU A 93 -11.05 3.93 3.91
CA GLU A 93 -10.86 3.78 5.35
C GLU A 93 -9.75 2.77 5.65
N TRP A 94 -8.59 3.28 6.05
CA TRP A 94 -7.42 2.48 6.41
C TRP A 94 -7.63 1.71 7.71
N ARG A 95 -7.37 0.39 7.70
CA ARG A 95 -7.63 -0.48 8.86
C ARG A 95 -6.36 -0.99 9.52
N ILE A 96 -5.32 -1.28 8.73
CA ILE A 96 -4.15 -2.02 9.20
C ILE A 96 -2.88 -1.19 9.10
N VAL A 97 -2.63 -0.54 7.97
CA VAL A 97 -1.36 0.13 7.70
C VAL A 97 -1.32 1.50 8.37
N ASN A 98 -0.30 1.74 9.21
CA ASN A 98 -0.08 3.01 9.89
C ASN A 98 1.00 3.87 9.22
N HIS A 99 1.99 3.23 8.60
CA HIS A 99 3.09 3.91 7.90
C HIS A 99 3.36 3.22 6.57
N LEU A 100 3.65 4.01 5.54
CA LEU A 100 3.90 3.51 4.19
C LEU A 100 5.29 3.90 3.70
N VAL A 101 6.08 2.91 3.28
CA VAL A 101 7.30 3.11 2.50
C VAL A 101 7.02 2.69 1.06
N THR A 102 7.22 3.60 0.11
CA THR A 102 6.97 3.35 -1.31
C THR A 102 7.87 4.20 -2.20
N ASN A 103 7.84 4.01 -3.51
CA ASN A 103 8.56 4.86 -4.47
C ASN A 103 7.72 6.08 -4.87
N PHE A 104 8.32 6.99 -5.63
CA PHE A 104 7.55 8.01 -6.36
C PHE A 104 6.90 7.39 -7.62
N HIS A 105 5.57 7.46 -7.68
CA HIS A 105 4.75 6.87 -8.74
C HIS A 105 4.46 7.85 -9.89
N MET A 106 4.14 7.32 -11.08
CA MET A 106 3.74 8.16 -12.22
C MET A 106 2.47 8.97 -11.91
N PRO A 107 2.35 10.20 -12.45
CA PRO A 107 1.07 10.88 -12.56
C PRO A 107 0.02 9.98 -13.21
N ASP A 108 -1.25 10.15 -12.83
CA ASP A 108 -2.41 9.43 -13.39
C ASP A 108 -2.35 7.89 -13.25
N SER A 109 -1.57 7.39 -12.30
CA SER A 109 -1.53 5.96 -11.92
C SER A 109 -2.47 5.62 -10.76
N SER A 110 -2.93 4.37 -10.68
CA SER A 110 -3.66 3.87 -9.51
C SER A 110 -2.85 4.00 -8.22
N LEU A 111 -1.51 3.93 -8.31
CA LEU A 111 -0.62 4.08 -7.18
C LEU A 111 -0.56 5.53 -6.64
N ILE A 112 -0.71 6.56 -7.50
CA ILE A 112 -0.81 7.94 -7.00
C ILE A 112 -2.10 8.15 -6.20
N LEU A 113 -3.19 7.47 -6.59
CA LEU A 113 -4.46 7.51 -5.85
C LEU A 113 -4.33 6.85 -4.48
N LEU A 114 -3.65 5.70 -4.40
CA LEU A 114 -3.39 5.01 -3.14
C LEU A 114 -2.60 5.89 -2.16
N VAL A 115 -1.46 6.45 -2.59
CA VAL A 115 -0.65 7.30 -1.68
C VAL A 115 -1.38 8.60 -1.32
N SER A 116 -2.20 9.13 -2.22
CA SER A 116 -3.06 10.30 -1.94
C SER A 116 -4.19 9.98 -0.98
N SER A 117 -4.71 8.75 -1.00
CA SER A 117 -5.68 8.25 -0.02
C SER A 117 -5.06 8.11 1.37
N PHE A 118 -3.76 7.76 1.42
CA PHE A 118 -3.03 7.59 2.67
C PHE A 118 -2.64 8.93 3.32
N ALA A 119 -2.01 9.83 2.56
CA ALA A 119 -1.42 11.07 3.11
C ALA A 119 -2.23 12.35 2.83
N GLY A 120 -3.29 12.24 2.01
CA GLY A 120 -4.04 13.39 1.50
C GLY A 120 -3.42 14.00 0.24
N LYS A 121 -4.29 14.37 -0.71
CA LYS A 121 -3.92 14.90 -2.03
C LYS A 121 -2.99 16.11 -1.97
N GLU A 122 -3.26 17.06 -1.07
CA GLU A 122 -2.46 18.30 -0.98
C GLU A 122 -1.04 18.04 -0.50
N LEU A 123 -0.87 17.14 0.46
CA LEU A 123 0.43 16.81 1.02
C LEU A 123 1.28 16.03 0.01
N ILE A 124 0.68 15.04 -0.66
CA ILE A 124 1.33 14.31 -1.75
C ILE A 124 1.77 15.27 -2.87
N LYS A 125 0.89 16.19 -3.28
CA LYS A 125 1.26 17.18 -4.31
C LYS A 125 2.49 18.00 -3.90
N LYS A 126 2.51 18.54 -2.67
CA LYS A 126 3.66 19.31 -2.15
C LYS A 126 4.94 18.46 -2.11
N ALA A 127 4.84 17.20 -1.69
CA ALA A 127 5.98 16.29 -1.64
C ALA A 127 6.56 16.02 -3.04
N TYR A 128 5.70 15.84 -4.04
CA TYR A 128 6.11 15.64 -5.43
C TYR A 128 6.74 16.89 -6.05
N ASP A 129 6.17 18.08 -5.80
CA ASP A 129 6.74 19.34 -6.26
C ASP A 129 8.16 19.55 -5.69
N GLU A 130 8.38 19.23 -4.40
CA GLU A 130 9.68 19.30 -3.76
C GLU A 130 10.66 18.24 -4.31
N ALA A 131 10.19 17.01 -4.54
CA ALA A 131 11.00 15.94 -5.12
C ALA A 131 11.49 16.30 -6.53
N LEU A 132 10.63 16.88 -7.37
CA LEU A 132 10.99 17.38 -8.69
C LEU A 132 12.02 18.52 -8.62
N LYS A 133 11.81 19.48 -7.71
CA LYS A 133 12.72 20.61 -7.49
C LYS A 133 14.12 20.17 -7.04
N ASN A 134 14.21 19.08 -6.29
CA ASN A 134 15.47 18.53 -5.78
C ASN A 134 16.00 17.35 -6.63
N GLU A 135 15.48 17.16 -7.84
CA GLU A 135 15.95 16.16 -8.80
C GLU A 135 15.97 14.72 -8.26
N TYR A 136 14.96 14.35 -7.45
CA TYR A 136 14.79 12.97 -7.00
C TYR A 136 14.56 12.05 -8.20
N MET A 137 15.06 10.83 -8.10
CA MET A 137 14.80 9.78 -9.08
C MET A 137 13.44 9.14 -8.80
N PHE A 138 12.60 8.97 -9.82
CA PHE A 138 11.25 8.43 -9.66
C PHE A 138 11.18 6.97 -10.11
N LEU A 139 10.03 6.33 -9.87
CA LEU A 139 9.66 4.99 -10.36
C LEU A 139 10.45 3.85 -9.71
N SER A 140 10.48 2.68 -10.36
CA SER A 140 10.89 1.39 -9.78
C SER A 140 12.31 1.36 -9.22
N TYR A 141 13.22 2.16 -9.79
CA TYR A 141 14.64 2.20 -9.42
C TYR A 141 15.07 3.55 -8.84
N GLY A 142 14.10 4.42 -8.55
CA GLY A 142 14.37 5.74 -8.00
C GLY A 142 14.44 5.76 -6.47
N ASP A 143 14.25 6.95 -5.93
CA ASP A 143 14.18 7.22 -4.51
C ASP A 143 12.86 6.74 -3.89
N SER A 144 12.87 6.59 -2.56
CA SER A 144 11.72 6.18 -1.77
C SER A 144 11.14 7.33 -0.96
N MET A 145 9.82 7.29 -0.78
CA MET A 145 9.03 8.11 0.12
C MET A 145 8.64 7.29 1.35
N LEU A 146 8.78 7.90 2.52
CA LEU A 146 8.26 7.41 3.79
C LEU A 146 7.12 8.34 4.24
N ILE A 147 5.94 7.77 4.46
CA ILE A 147 4.75 8.48 4.95
C ILE A 147 4.44 8.02 6.38
N ILE A 148 4.35 9.00 7.30
CA ILE A 148 4.17 8.82 8.74
C ILE A 148 3.10 9.73 9.33
#